data_AF-A0A9P1IKY4-F1
#
_entry.id   AF-A0A9P1IKY4-F1
#
_cell.length_a   1.000
_cell.length_b   1.000
_cell.length_c   1.000
_cell.angle_alpha   90.00
_cell.angle_beta   90.00
_cell.angle_gamma   90.00
#
_symmetry.space_group_name_H-M   'P 1'
#
loop_
_entity.id
_entity.type
_entity.pdbx_description
1 polymer ?
#
loop_
_entity_poly.entity_id
_entity_poly.type
_entity_poly.pdbx_seq_one_letter_code
_entity_poly.pdbx_strand_id
1 'polypeptide(L)'
;MSFVQNIITLTILLICIRSSQQSIIGAGLGIWSNNSSCNSSLDCGPIEQVSKRWCDYTKRKCQIPESIFTFDHLCLDMVTPFGQEPTISNGKNNDTRSISKEQCESDGGQVHQNHCCPRLKKRGNETFSIPQNPYKTNIACYPNKTLPMIFSFAWCDKSTQKIWTLGLLGKNQHNIYTNFVMCSKHDDCGNGFVCINEVRGRRVCYFDPLNSESFPIGATFAFFAPLLIVLFILAATMVYIDKYW
;
A
#
# COMPACT_ATOMS: atom_id res chain seq x y z
N MET A 1 -8.03 51.82 -31.21
CA MET A 1 -8.25 50.94 -30.04
C MET A 1 -8.04 49.48 -30.46
N SER A 2 -6.80 48.99 -30.49
CA SER A 2 -6.50 47.53 -30.62
C SER A 2 -4.99 47.23 -30.56
N PHE A 3 -4.27 47.87 -29.63
CA PHE A 3 -2.84 47.55 -29.40
C PHE A 3 -2.49 47.35 -27.92
N VAL A 4 -3.38 47.75 -27.00
CA VAL A 4 -3.16 47.63 -25.55
C VAL A 4 -3.63 46.27 -25.00
N GLN A 5 -4.49 45.55 -25.73
CA GLN A 5 -5.02 44.25 -25.29
C GLN A 5 -4.08 43.06 -25.53
N ASN A 6 -3.08 43.17 -26.39
CA ASN A 6 -2.14 42.07 -26.68
C ASN A 6 -0.91 42.04 -25.76
N ILE A 7 -0.61 43.12 -25.04
CA ILE A 7 0.56 43.16 -24.14
C ILE A 7 0.23 42.51 -22.79
N ILE A 8 -1.02 42.63 -22.32
CA ILE A 8 -1.45 42.09 -21.01
C ILE A 8 -1.50 40.55 -21.02
N THR A 9 -1.84 39.93 -22.15
CA THR A 9 -1.88 38.46 -22.27
C THR A 9 -0.47 37.84 -22.31
N LEU A 10 0.54 38.58 -22.77
CA LEU A 10 1.92 38.09 -22.81
C LEU A 10 2.61 38.17 -21.44
N THR A 11 2.28 39.18 -20.61
CA THR A 11 2.84 39.30 -19.26
C THR A 11 2.26 38.27 -18.28
N ILE A 12 1.00 37.85 -18.44
CA ILE A 12 0.41 36.81 -17.58
C ILE A 12 0.99 35.43 -17.91
N LEU A 13 1.37 35.16 -19.17
CA LEU A 13 2.03 33.91 -19.54
C LEU A 13 3.49 33.82 -19.04
N LEU A 14 4.17 34.96 -18.85
CA LEU A 14 5.56 35.01 -18.35
C LEU A 14 5.68 34.97 -16.82
N ILE A 15 4.60 35.28 -16.09
CA ILE A 15 4.61 35.22 -14.62
C ILE A 15 4.28 33.81 -14.09
N CYS A 16 3.60 32.96 -14.87
CA CYS A 16 3.33 31.57 -14.47
C CYS A 16 4.50 30.57 -14.66
N ILE A 17 5.59 30.96 -15.33
CA ILE A 17 6.74 30.07 -15.57
C ILE A 17 7.83 30.24 -14.49
N ARG A 18 7.70 31.22 -13.58
CA ARG A 18 8.76 31.56 -12.62
C ARG A 18 8.51 31.13 -11.16
N SER A 19 7.61 30.17 -10.94
CA SER A 19 7.32 29.59 -9.60
C SER A 19 7.33 28.06 -9.56
N SER A 20 8.11 27.39 -10.41
CA SER A 20 8.32 25.92 -10.31
C SER A 20 9.78 25.50 -10.17
N GLN A 21 10.70 26.42 -9.89
CA GLN A 21 12.10 26.09 -9.61
C GLN A 21 12.43 26.10 -8.11
N GLN A 22 11.74 25.25 -7.33
CA GLN A 22 12.24 24.78 -6.03
C GLN A 22 11.75 23.35 -5.77
N SER A 23 12.35 22.39 -6.49
CA SER A 23 12.73 21.04 -6.01
C SER A 23 13.14 20.17 -7.19
N ILE A 24 14.23 20.56 -7.85
CA ILE A 24 15.09 19.59 -8.53
C ILE A 24 16.33 19.48 -7.65
N ILE A 25 16.19 18.76 -6.54
CA ILE A 25 17.36 18.21 -5.86
C ILE A 25 17.79 17.01 -6.69
N GLY A 26 18.82 17.23 -7.51
CA GLY A 26 19.81 16.23 -7.86
C GLY A 26 19.32 14.99 -8.63
N ALA A 27 19.13 15.15 -9.94
CA ALA A 27 19.51 14.09 -10.90
C ALA A 27 21.04 14.07 -11.14
N GLY A 28 21.81 14.45 -10.12
CA GLY A 28 23.24 14.20 -10.09
C GLY A 28 23.45 12.74 -9.71
N LEU A 29 24.43 12.11 -10.34
CA LEU A 29 25.17 10.98 -9.78
C LEU A 29 25.85 11.45 -8.47
N GLY A 30 25.04 11.78 -7.46
CA GLY A 30 25.51 12.11 -6.14
C GLY A 30 26.09 10.85 -5.56
N ILE A 31 27.38 10.90 -5.23
CA ILE A 31 28.02 9.88 -4.41
C ILE A 31 27.39 10.03 -3.02
N TRP A 32 26.34 9.25 -2.73
CA TRP A 32 25.66 9.27 -1.44
C TRP A 32 26.56 8.59 -0.41
N SER A 33 26.88 9.30 0.68
CA SER A 33 27.76 8.82 1.74
C SER A 33 27.02 7.90 2.71
N ASN A 34 27.66 6.81 3.17
CA ASN A 34 27.19 5.86 4.20
C ASN A 34 26.90 6.48 5.58
N ASN A 35 26.91 7.81 5.70
CA ASN A 35 26.80 8.54 6.96
C ASN A 35 25.88 9.75 6.89
N SER A 36 25.12 9.94 5.81
CA SER A 36 24.09 10.98 5.78
C SER A 36 23.01 10.68 6.82
N SER A 37 22.63 11.69 7.59
CA SER A 37 21.54 11.59 8.56
C SER A 37 20.22 11.34 7.86
N CYS A 38 19.34 10.52 8.45
CA CYS A 38 18.03 10.21 7.88
C CYS A 38 16.93 10.11 8.95
N ASN A 39 15.72 10.47 8.54
CA ASN A 39 14.47 10.31 9.28
C ASN A 39 13.52 9.31 8.62
N SER A 40 13.72 9.02 7.34
CA SER A 40 12.89 8.13 6.52
C SER A 40 13.75 7.35 5.52
N SER A 41 13.23 6.21 5.04
CA SER A 41 13.86 5.44 3.95
C SER A 41 14.12 6.28 2.69
N LEU A 42 13.27 7.28 2.44
CA LEU A 42 13.35 8.16 1.27
C LEU A 42 14.49 9.18 1.34
N ASP A 43 15.01 9.48 2.54
CA ASP A 43 16.15 10.40 2.70
C ASP A 43 17.45 9.77 2.20
N CYS A 44 17.50 8.43 2.19
CA CYS A 44 18.67 7.69 1.75
C CYS A 44 18.71 7.51 0.23
N GLY A 45 17.60 7.70 -0.47
CA GLY A 45 17.52 7.61 -1.91
C GLY A 45 16.10 7.35 -2.42
N PRO A 46 15.95 7.17 -3.74
CA PRO A 46 14.67 6.85 -4.34
C PRO A 46 14.17 5.47 -3.87
N ILE A 47 12.86 5.31 -3.83
CA ILE A 47 12.17 4.15 -3.25
C ILE A 47 12.51 2.81 -3.95
N GLU A 48 12.87 2.86 -5.23
CA GLU A 48 13.38 1.73 -6.02
C GLU A 48 14.70 1.16 -5.49
N GLN A 49 15.41 1.91 -4.65
CA GLN A 49 16.71 1.55 -4.13
C GLN A 49 16.69 1.19 -2.64
N VAL A 50 15.51 1.07 -2.03
CA VAL A 50 15.37 0.75 -0.60
C VAL A 50 16.03 -0.60 -0.25
N SER A 51 16.03 -1.58 -1.16
CA SER A 51 16.73 -2.85 -0.96
C SER A 51 18.27 -2.74 -0.98
N LYS A 52 18.79 -1.65 -1.55
CA LYS A 52 20.22 -1.36 -1.66
C LYS A 52 20.71 -0.36 -0.63
N ARG A 53 19.80 0.37 0.03
CA ARG A 53 20.12 1.41 1.00
C ARG A 53 18.90 1.77 1.82
N TRP A 54 19.09 1.95 3.12
CA TRP A 54 17.97 2.20 4.01
C TRP A 54 18.36 3.10 5.17
N CYS A 55 17.35 3.70 5.82
CA CYS A 55 17.57 4.47 7.03
C CYS A 55 17.57 3.52 8.24
N ASP A 56 18.68 3.44 8.96
CA ASP A 56 18.75 2.83 10.29
C ASP A 56 18.15 3.83 11.29
N TYR A 57 16.93 3.55 11.77
CA TYR A 57 16.21 4.46 12.66
C TYR A 57 16.85 4.57 14.06
N THR A 58 17.65 3.58 14.46
CA THR A 58 18.38 3.60 15.74
C THR A 58 19.56 4.57 15.66
N LYS A 59 20.31 4.52 14.56
CA LYS A 59 21.49 5.39 14.34
C LYS A 59 21.16 6.70 13.63
N ARG A 60 19.94 6.84 13.09
CA ARG A 60 19.49 7.95 12.22
C ARG A 60 20.42 8.18 11.05
N LYS A 61 20.92 7.11 10.43
CA LYS A 61 21.91 7.16 9.34
C LYS A 61 21.55 6.24 8.19
N CYS A 62 21.90 6.65 6.98
CA CYS A 62 21.75 5.83 5.79
C CYS A 62 22.78 4.70 5.79
N GLN A 63 22.28 3.47 5.77
CA GLN A 63 23.08 2.26 5.59
C GLN A 63 23.10 1.87 4.13
N ILE A 64 24.27 1.43 3.67
CA ILE A 64 24.49 0.77 2.39
C ILE A 64 25.18 -0.55 2.72
N PRO A 65 24.68 -1.70 2.22
CA PRO A 65 25.29 -2.98 2.50
C PRO A 65 26.73 -2.99 1.97
N GLU A 66 27.66 -3.49 2.79
CA GLU A 66 29.10 -3.52 2.47
C GLU A 66 29.39 -4.34 1.20
N SER A 67 28.52 -5.31 0.90
CA SER A 67 28.54 -6.07 -0.34
C SER A 67 27.24 -5.87 -1.12
N ILE A 68 27.36 -5.61 -2.41
CA ILE A 68 26.23 -5.43 -3.34
C ILE A 68 25.45 -6.75 -3.55
N PHE A 69 26.01 -7.88 -3.12
CA PHE A 69 25.55 -9.23 -3.49
C PHE A 69 24.96 -10.05 -2.34
N THR A 70 25.04 -9.59 -1.10
CA THR A 70 24.47 -10.30 0.04
C THR A 70 23.04 -9.82 0.27
N PHE A 71 22.05 -10.72 0.10
CA PHE A 71 20.65 -10.49 0.51
C PHE A 71 20.46 -10.62 2.04
N ASP A 72 21.57 -10.68 2.77
CA ASP A 72 21.65 -11.00 4.19
C ASP A 72 21.06 -9.91 5.09
N HIS A 73 20.73 -8.74 4.55
CA HIS A 73 20.07 -7.62 5.23
C HIS A 73 18.58 -7.45 4.86
N LEU A 74 18.03 -8.33 4.02
CA LEU A 74 16.64 -8.26 3.56
C LEU A 74 15.76 -9.30 4.22
N CYS A 75 14.47 -8.97 4.32
CA CYS A 75 13.40 -9.89 4.63
C CYS A 75 13.24 -10.92 3.50
N LEU A 76 12.44 -11.96 3.77
CA LEU A 76 12.18 -13.06 2.83
C LEU A 76 11.40 -12.65 1.56
N ASP A 77 10.92 -11.41 1.51
CA ASP A 77 10.35 -10.79 0.31
C ASP A 77 11.42 -10.30 -0.68
N MET A 78 12.70 -10.32 -0.28
CA MET A 78 13.87 -9.89 -1.04
C MET A 78 13.86 -8.40 -1.42
N VAL A 79 13.09 -7.58 -0.69
CA VAL A 79 12.95 -6.14 -0.98
C VAL A 79 13.01 -5.32 0.29
N THR A 80 12.34 -5.76 1.35
CA THR A 80 12.25 -5.02 2.61
C THR A 80 13.52 -5.22 3.43
N PRO A 81 14.29 -4.19 3.76
CA PRO A 81 15.45 -4.33 4.65
C PRO A 81 14.95 -4.56 6.07
N PHE A 82 15.28 -5.71 6.68
CA PHE A 82 14.75 -6.01 8.01
C PHE A 82 15.23 -5.01 9.07
N GLY A 83 16.38 -4.35 8.85
CA GLY A 83 16.90 -3.31 9.74
C GLY A 83 16.02 -2.06 9.81
N GLN A 84 15.03 -1.92 8.92
CA GLN A 84 13.99 -0.90 9.03
C GLN A 84 12.76 -1.36 9.81
N GLU A 85 12.61 -2.67 10.01
CA GLU A 85 11.42 -3.24 10.60
C GLU A 85 11.57 -3.44 12.12
N PRO A 86 10.45 -3.53 12.87
CA PRO A 86 10.49 -3.60 14.33
C PRO A 86 11.33 -4.76 14.85
N THR A 87 12.23 -4.46 15.79
CA THR A 87 13.04 -5.47 16.49
C THR A 87 12.22 -6.16 17.58
N ILE A 88 12.43 -7.46 17.73
CA ILE A 88 11.78 -8.27 18.76
C ILE A 88 12.76 -8.47 19.92
N SER A 89 12.41 -7.96 21.10
CA SER A 89 13.28 -7.89 22.28
C SER A 89 13.71 -9.27 22.83
N ASN A 90 12.97 -10.34 22.51
CA ASN A 90 13.09 -11.64 23.19
C ASN A 90 13.50 -12.81 22.28
N GLY A 91 13.98 -12.56 21.06
CA GLY A 91 14.40 -13.58 20.09
C GLY A 91 15.80 -14.15 20.31
N LYS A 92 16.16 -14.60 21.51
CA LYS A 92 17.36 -15.47 21.67
C LYS A 92 16.97 -16.88 21.24
N ASN A 93 16.90 -17.17 19.95
CA ASN A 93 17.02 -18.52 19.42
C ASN A 93 17.27 -18.46 17.91
N ASN A 94 18.44 -18.95 17.49
CA ASN A 94 18.83 -19.11 16.09
C ASN A 94 18.03 -20.21 15.35
N ASP A 95 17.03 -20.80 16.00
CA ASP A 95 16.13 -21.77 15.40
C ASP A 95 14.98 -21.08 14.66
N THR A 96 15.24 -20.83 13.38
CA THR A 96 14.34 -20.27 12.35
C THR A 96 13.05 -21.05 12.10
N ARG A 97 12.73 -22.10 12.87
CA ARG A 97 11.61 -23.01 12.57
C ARG A 97 10.34 -22.84 13.40
N SER A 98 10.37 -22.23 14.59
CA SER A 98 9.19 -22.23 15.48
C SER A 98 9.06 -21.02 16.40
N ILE A 99 9.49 -19.83 15.98
CA ILE A 99 9.17 -18.60 16.73
C ILE A 99 7.75 -18.19 16.33
N SER A 100 6.84 -18.26 17.29
CA SER A 100 5.40 -18.17 17.09
C SER A 100 4.97 -16.83 16.48
N LYS A 101 3.83 -16.84 15.79
CA LYS A 101 3.08 -15.66 15.32
C LYS A 101 2.92 -14.56 16.39
N GLU A 102 3.08 -14.90 17.67
CA GLU A 102 2.76 -14.07 18.84
C GLU A 102 3.77 -12.94 19.09
N GLN A 103 4.99 -13.01 18.56
CA GLN A 103 6.02 -12.00 18.83
C GLN A 103 6.05 -10.84 17.83
N CYS A 104 5.43 -11.01 16.66
CA CYS A 104 5.19 -9.90 15.74
C CYS A 104 3.75 -9.43 15.89
N GLU A 105 3.57 -8.33 16.62
CA GLU A 105 2.26 -7.67 16.80
C GLU A 105 1.62 -7.26 15.47
N SER A 106 2.42 -7.15 14.40
CA SER A 106 1.94 -6.85 13.06
C SER A 106 1.37 -8.11 12.42
N ASP A 107 0.04 -8.13 12.28
CA ASP A 107 -0.70 -9.07 11.43
C ASP A 107 0.03 -9.30 10.08
N GLY A 108 0.08 -10.54 9.62
CA GLY A 108 0.75 -10.88 8.35
C GLY A 108 2.28 -10.89 8.38
N GLY A 109 2.91 -10.61 9.52
CA GLY A 109 4.35 -10.66 9.72
C GLY A 109 4.90 -12.06 10.02
N GLN A 110 6.22 -12.21 9.91
CA GLN A 110 7.01 -13.35 10.37
C GLN A 110 8.34 -12.86 10.95
N VAL A 111 8.89 -13.58 11.93
CA VAL A 111 10.20 -13.25 12.48
C VAL A 111 11.31 -13.65 11.50
N HIS A 112 12.22 -12.73 11.20
CA HIS A 112 13.45 -13.00 10.46
C HIS A 112 14.60 -12.17 11.06
N GLN A 113 15.68 -12.83 11.47
CA GLN A 113 16.85 -12.19 12.09
C GLN A 113 16.50 -11.24 13.25
N ASN A 114 15.59 -11.63 14.15
CA ASN A 114 15.09 -10.81 15.28
C ASN A 114 14.29 -9.55 14.89
N HIS A 115 13.89 -9.44 13.63
CA HIS A 115 12.98 -8.40 13.15
C HIS A 115 11.66 -9.00 12.67
N CYS A 116 10.60 -8.22 12.76
CA CYS A 116 9.34 -8.55 12.11
C CYS A 116 9.43 -8.23 10.63
N CYS A 117 9.20 -9.21 9.77
CA CYS A 117 9.27 -9.04 8.32
C CYS A 117 7.93 -9.39 7.67
N PRO A 118 7.62 -8.86 6.48
CA PRO A 118 6.49 -9.33 5.71
C PRO A 118 6.61 -10.84 5.44
N ARG A 119 5.49 -11.56 5.54
CA ARG A 119 5.42 -13.00 5.23
C ARG A 119 5.26 -13.31 3.73
N LEU A 120 5.56 -12.33 2.88
CA LEU A 120 5.61 -12.54 1.43
C LEU A 120 6.91 -13.27 1.08
N LYS A 121 6.80 -14.52 0.60
CA LYS A 121 7.97 -15.30 0.16
C LYS A 121 8.02 -15.35 -1.36
N LYS A 122 9.13 -14.92 -1.95
CA LYS A 122 9.42 -15.14 -3.36
C LYS A 122 10.05 -16.53 -3.53
N ARG A 123 9.26 -17.54 -3.96
CA ARG A 123 9.77 -18.91 -4.17
C ARG A 123 10.27 -19.06 -5.60
N GLY A 124 11.58 -18.94 -5.80
CA GLY A 124 12.21 -19.13 -7.12
C GLY A 124 11.59 -18.23 -8.19
N ASN A 125 11.32 -18.79 -9.37
CA ASN A 125 10.81 -18.04 -10.52
C ASN A 125 9.29 -17.82 -10.56
N GLU A 126 8.45 -18.53 -9.79
CA GLU A 126 7.04 -18.62 -10.20
C GLU A 126 5.95 -18.53 -9.13
N THR A 127 6.22 -18.56 -7.82
CA THR A 127 5.11 -18.42 -6.85
C THR A 127 5.45 -17.54 -5.66
N PHE A 128 4.65 -16.48 -5.49
CA PHE A 128 4.57 -15.72 -4.25
C PHE A 128 3.62 -16.45 -3.31
N SER A 129 4.05 -16.66 -2.07
CA SER A 129 3.15 -17.06 -0.99
C SER A 129 2.59 -15.80 -0.35
N ILE A 130 1.33 -15.47 -0.66
CA ILE A 130 0.61 -14.35 -0.04
C ILE A 130 0.20 -14.77 1.38
N PRO A 131 0.51 -13.98 2.42
CA PRO A 131 0.12 -14.31 3.80
C PRO A 131 -1.39 -14.20 4.02
N GLN A 132 -1.89 -14.69 5.16
CA GLN A 132 -3.32 -14.55 5.48
C GLN A 132 -3.75 -13.10 5.66
N ASN A 133 -3.01 -12.33 6.46
CA ASN A 133 -3.35 -10.94 6.78
C ASN A 133 -2.37 -9.98 6.09
N PRO A 134 -2.76 -8.72 5.85
CA PRO A 134 -1.85 -7.73 5.29
C PRO A 134 -0.82 -7.31 6.34
N TYR A 135 0.36 -6.88 5.89
CA TYR A 135 1.45 -6.44 6.77
C TYR A 135 1.88 -5.02 6.43
N LYS A 136 2.08 -4.20 7.47
CA LYS A 136 2.56 -2.81 7.35
C LYS A 136 4.07 -2.78 7.47
N THR A 137 4.77 -2.32 6.43
CA THR A 137 6.22 -2.09 6.47
C THR A 137 6.54 -0.72 7.06
N ASN A 138 7.80 -0.52 7.44
CA ASN A 138 8.30 0.80 7.83
C ASN A 138 8.84 1.65 6.66
N ILE A 139 8.73 1.14 5.44
CA ILE A 139 9.16 1.84 4.22
C ILE A 139 8.17 2.95 3.89
N ALA A 140 8.68 4.19 3.78
CA ALA A 140 7.85 5.33 3.38
C ALA A 140 7.59 5.34 1.87
N CYS A 141 6.42 5.84 1.49
CA CYS A 141 5.98 5.95 0.11
C CYS A 141 5.13 7.20 -0.14
N TYR A 142 4.95 7.56 -1.40
CA TYR A 142 4.09 8.67 -1.81
C TYR A 142 2.84 8.11 -2.50
N PRO A 143 1.62 8.30 -1.95
CA PRO A 143 0.40 7.69 -2.50
C PRO A 143 0.02 8.23 -3.89
N ASN A 144 0.51 9.43 -4.23
CA ASN A 144 0.33 10.06 -5.54
C ASN A 144 1.38 9.62 -6.58
N LYS A 145 2.37 8.80 -6.18
CA LYS A 145 3.37 8.23 -7.09
C LYS A 145 3.12 6.74 -7.29
N THR A 146 3.54 6.25 -8.45
CA THR A 146 3.50 4.83 -8.76
C THR A 146 4.46 4.06 -7.88
N LEU A 147 3.96 2.98 -7.26
CA LEU A 147 4.81 2.08 -6.49
C LEU A 147 5.74 1.29 -7.43
N PRO A 148 7.05 1.19 -7.11
CA PRO A 148 7.99 0.42 -7.91
C PRO A 148 7.61 -1.05 -8.04
N MET A 149 7.94 -1.64 -9.19
CA MET A 149 7.61 -3.04 -9.50
C MET A 149 8.26 -4.06 -8.55
N ILE A 150 9.34 -3.68 -7.85
CA ILE A 150 9.99 -4.55 -6.86
C ILE A 150 9.02 -4.91 -5.72
N PHE A 151 8.08 -4.03 -5.36
CA PHE A 151 7.08 -4.28 -4.32
C PHE A 151 5.89 -5.03 -4.91
N SER A 152 6.01 -6.35 -5.03
CA SER A 152 4.92 -7.23 -5.49
C SER A 152 3.88 -7.45 -4.40
N PHE A 153 2.62 -7.55 -4.80
CA PHE A 153 1.44 -7.63 -3.92
C PHE A 153 1.44 -6.55 -2.84
N ALA A 154 1.72 -5.31 -3.21
CA ALA A 154 1.84 -4.21 -2.27
C ALA A 154 1.18 -2.93 -2.78
N TRP A 155 0.84 -2.04 -1.84
CA TRP A 155 0.31 -0.70 -2.13
C TRP A 155 0.89 0.34 -1.18
N CYS A 156 0.82 1.60 -1.58
CA CYS A 156 1.10 2.73 -0.70
C CYS A 156 -0.19 3.18 -0.04
N ASP A 157 -0.28 3.07 1.28
CA ASP A 157 -1.46 3.53 2.02
C ASP A 157 -1.42 5.06 2.18
N LYS A 158 -2.55 5.72 1.87
CA LYS A 158 -2.67 7.18 1.89
C LYS A 158 -2.63 7.75 3.29
N SER A 159 -3.14 7.01 4.27
CA SER A 159 -3.24 7.48 5.67
C SER A 159 -1.89 7.44 6.39
N THR A 160 -1.17 6.32 6.25
CA THR A 160 0.09 6.08 6.95
C THR A 160 1.31 6.48 6.12
N GLN A 161 1.16 6.67 4.80
CA GLN A 161 2.27 6.91 3.86
C GLN A 161 3.35 5.81 3.95
N LYS A 162 2.92 4.59 4.25
CA LYS A 162 3.75 3.39 4.33
C LYS A 162 3.33 2.36 3.30
N ILE A 163 4.28 1.53 2.88
CA ILE A 163 3.97 0.38 2.03
C ILE A 163 3.31 -0.70 2.88
N TRP A 164 2.19 -1.22 2.39
CA TRP A 164 1.54 -2.40 2.93
C TRP A 164 1.65 -3.55 1.93
N THR A 165 1.85 -4.75 2.43
CA THR A 165 1.77 -5.98 1.63
C THR A 165 0.41 -6.63 1.79
N LEU A 166 -0.11 -7.17 0.70
CA LEU A 166 -1.42 -7.80 0.62
C LEU A 166 -1.46 -9.12 1.40
N GLY A 167 -2.58 -9.38 2.05
CA GLY A 167 -2.95 -10.69 2.59
C GLY A 167 -4.04 -11.35 1.73
N LEU A 168 -4.34 -12.61 2.00
CA LEU A 168 -5.52 -13.28 1.43
C LEU A 168 -6.82 -12.68 1.99
N LEU A 169 -6.75 -12.20 3.23
CA LEU A 169 -7.81 -11.52 3.96
C LEU A 169 -7.37 -10.10 4.25
N GLY A 170 -8.33 -9.18 4.37
CA GLY A 170 -8.12 -7.85 4.89
C GLY A 170 -7.90 -7.85 6.41
N LYS A 171 -7.67 -6.68 6.99
CA LYS A 171 -7.40 -6.50 8.43
C LYS A 171 -8.52 -7.06 9.31
N ASN A 172 -9.77 -6.97 8.88
CA ASN A 172 -10.92 -7.51 9.61
C ASN A 172 -11.26 -8.97 9.23
N GLN A 173 -10.30 -9.73 8.69
CA GLN A 173 -10.46 -11.13 8.27
C GLN A 173 -11.50 -11.37 7.16
N HIS A 174 -11.85 -10.33 6.40
CA HIS A 174 -12.76 -10.43 5.27
C HIS A 174 -11.97 -10.72 3.99
N ASN A 175 -12.61 -11.42 3.04
CA ASN A 175 -12.00 -11.66 1.73
C ASN A 175 -11.74 -10.33 1.02
N ILE A 176 -10.58 -10.24 0.36
CA ILE A 176 -10.24 -9.07 -0.44
C ILE A 176 -10.78 -9.27 -1.85
N TYR A 177 -11.60 -8.31 -2.30
CA TYR A 177 -12.20 -8.34 -3.63
C TYR A 177 -11.42 -7.43 -4.57
N THR A 178 -11.18 -7.90 -5.79
CA THR A 178 -10.60 -7.10 -6.88
C THR A 178 -11.71 -6.50 -7.73
N ASN A 179 -11.53 -5.24 -8.15
CA ASN A 179 -12.41 -4.58 -9.11
C ASN A 179 -11.95 -4.80 -10.56
N PHE A 180 -10.83 -5.53 -10.78
CA PHE A 180 -10.20 -5.76 -12.10
C PHE A 180 -9.85 -4.50 -12.92
N VAL A 181 -10.12 -3.29 -12.42
CA VAL A 181 -9.74 -2.01 -13.01
C VAL A 181 -8.24 -1.81 -12.88
N MET A 182 -7.56 -1.50 -13.98
CA MET A 182 -6.14 -1.20 -13.98
C MET A 182 -5.86 0.18 -13.38
N CYS A 183 -4.73 0.32 -12.69
CA CYS A 183 -4.34 1.58 -12.04
C CYS A 183 -2.83 1.83 -12.16
N SER A 184 -2.39 3.07 -11.98
CA SER A 184 -0.97 3.44 -11.88
C SER A 184 -0.60 3.98 -10.51
N LYS A 185 -1.55 4.64 -9.83
CA LYS A 185 -1.42 5.23 -8.49
C LYS A 185 -2.71 5.03 -7.69
N HIS A 186 -2.65 5.29 -6.39
CA HIS A 186 -3.79 5.07 -5.49
C HIS A 186 -5.04 5.85 -5.91
N ASP A 187 -4.88 7.13 -6.29
CA ASP A 187 -6.01 8.01 -6.63
C ASP A 187 -6.76 7.57 -7.91
N ASP A 188 -6.23 6.61 -8.68
CA ASP A 188 -6.92 6.08 -9.88
C ASP A 188 -8.08 5.13 -9.51
N CYS A 189 -8.10 4.59 -8.29
CA CYS A 189 -9.02 3.52 -7.90
C CYS A 189 -10.39 3.97 -7.34
N GLY A 190 -10.61 5.28 -7.20
CA GLY A 190 -11.82 5.80 -6.56
C GLY A 190 -11.88 5.52 -5.06
N ASN A 191 -12.91 6.06 -4.40
CA ASN A 191 -13.03 5.97 -2.93
C ASN A 191 -13.32 4.54 -2.47
N GLY A 192 -12.64 4.10 -1.40
CA GLY A 192 -12.80 2.74 -0.84
C GLY A 192 -11.97 1.67 -1.54
N PHE A 193 -11.11 2.05 -2.50
CA PHE A 193 -10.23 1.13 -3.21
C PHE A 193 -8.77 1.59 -3.14
N VAL A 194 -7.87 0.63 -3.30
CA VAL A 194 -6.42 0.85 -3.33
C VAL A 194 -5.82 0.24 -4.60
N CYS A 195 -4.81 0.92 -5.16
CA CYS A 195 -4.06 0.40 -6.28
C CYS A 195 -2.96 -0.56 -5.81
N ILE A 196 -3.10 -1.85 -6.10
CA ILE A 196 -2.15 -2.88 -5.72
C ILE A 196 -1.28 -3.26 -6.91
N ASN A 197 0.03 -3.33 -6.68
CA ASN A 197 0.98 -3.84 -7.66
C ASN A 197 1.08 -5.36 -7.57
N GLU A 198 0.49 -6.08 -8.52
CA GLU A 198 0.63 -7.54 -8.68
C GLU A 198 1.99 -7.90 -9.33
N VAL A 199 2.20 -9.20 -9.56
CA VAL A 199 3.38 -9.71 -10.29
C VAL A 199 3.37 -9.21 -11.74
N ARG A 200 4.57 -9.09 -12.33
CA ARG A 200 4.79 -8.65 -13.72
C ARG A 200 4.39 -7.19 -14.00
N GLY A 201 4.32 -6.37 -12.94
CA GLY A 201 4.02 -4.93 -13.07
C GLY A 201 2.56 -4.63 -13.39
N ARG A 202 1.68 -5.65 -13.36
CA ARG A 202 0.24 -5.48 -13.46
C ARG A 202 -0.24 -4.80 -12.18
N ARG A 203 -1.03 -3.75 -12.32
CA ARG A 203 -1.53 -2.95 -11.18
C ARG A 203 -3.04 -2.87 -11.27
N VAL A 204 -3.72 -3.27 -10.21
CA VAL A 204 -5.18 -3.43 -10.20
C VAL A 204 -5.78 -2.81 -8.94
N CYS A 205 -6.97 -2.26 -9.06
CA CYS A 205 -7.74 -1.74 -7.94
C CYS A 205 -8.38 -2.87 -7.13
N TYR A 206 -8.12 -2.88 -5.84
CA TYR A 206 -8.74 -3.77 -4.86
C TYR A 206 -9.58 -2.95 -3.89
N PHE A 207 -10.62 -3.54 -3.33
CA PHE A 207 -11.28 -2.95 -2.17
C PHE A 207 -10.26 -2.79 -1.04
N ASP A 208 -10.27 -1.64 -0.36
CA ASP A 208 -9.26 -1.29 0.64
C ASP A 208 -9.13 -2.41 1.70
N PRO A 209 -7.99 -3.13 1.75
CA PRO A 209 -7.79 -4.22 2.70
C PRO A 209 -7.83 -3.78 4.16
N LEU A 210 -7.65 -2.50 4.44
CA LEU A 210 -7.68 -1.93 5.79
C LEU A 210 -9.08 -1.48 6.19
N ASN A 211 -9.87 -1.04 5.21
CA ASN A 211 -11.23 -0.57 5.38
C ASN A 211 -12.19 -1.56 4.72
N SER A 212 -12.30 -2.77 5.29
CA SER A 212 -13.41 -3.64 4.92
C SER A 212 -14.67 -3.14 5.65
N GLU A 213 -15.26 -2.04 5.19
CA GLU A 213 -16.67 -1.84 5.49
C GLU A 213 -17.42 -3.03 4.91
N SER A 214 -18.19 -3.69 5.77
CA SER A 214 -19.12 -4.74 5.39
C SER A 214 -19.86 -4.29 4.14
N PHE A 215 -19.96 -5.17 3.14
CA PHE A 215 -20.79 -4.98 1.93
C PHE A 215 -21.97 -4.06 2.22
N PRO A 216 -22.24 -3.02 1.41
CA PRO A 216 -23.31 -2.08 1.73
C PRO A 216 -24.62 -2.85 1.87
N ILE A 217 -25.07 -3.02 3.12
CA ILE A 217 -26.34 -3.66 3.50
C ILE A 217 -27.53 -2.94 2.81
N GLY A 218 -27.30 -1.74 2.27
CA GLY A 218 -28.23 -1.04 1.39
C GLY A 218 -28.60 -1.80 0.12
N ALA A 219 -27.70 -2.63 -0.45
CA ALA A 219 -28.00 -3.41 -1.65
C ALA A 219 -28.96 -4.57 -1.37
N THR A 220 -28.83 -5.24 -0.22
CA THR A 220 -29.79 -6.26 0.22
C THR A 220 -31.14 -5.64 0.58
N PHE A 221 -31.17 -4.49 1.26
CA PHE A 221 -32.42 -3.77 1.53
C PHE A 221 -33.14 -3.33 0.24
N ALA A 222 -32.41 -2.79 -0.75
CA ALA A 222 -32.99 -2.38 -2.03
C ALA A 222 -33.56 -3.56 -2.84
N PHE A 223 -32.99 -4.76 -2.68
CA PHE A 223 -33.48 -5.96 -3.35
C PHE A 223 -34.73 -6.56 -2.66
N PHE A 224 -34.76 -6.61 -1.31
CA PHE A 224 -35.88 -7.22 -0.58
C PHE A 224 -37.06 -6.27 -0.33
N ALA A 225 -36.84 -4.95 -0.31
CA ALA A 225 -37.90 -3.96 -0.12
C ALA A 225 -39.08 -4.09 -1.10
N PRO A 226 -38.89 -4.16 -2.44
CA PRO A 226 -40.01 -4.31 -3.37
C PRO A 226 -40.75 -5.63 -3.17
N LEU A 227 -40.05 -6.71 -2.79
CA LEU A 227 -40.65 -8.02 -2.54
C LEU A 227 -41.56 -8.00 -1.30
N LEU A 228 -41.14 -7.31 -0.24
CA LEU A 228 -41.97 -7.09 0.95
C LEU A 228 -43.18 -6.20 0.67
N ILE A 229 -43.04 -5.17 -0.17
CA ILE A 229 -44.16 -4.31 -0.58
C ILE A 229 -45.22 -5.12 -1.34
N VAL A 230 -44.79 -5.98 -2.29
CA VAL A 230 -45.71 -6.84 -3.05
C VAL A 230 -46.44 -7.82 -2.11
N LEU A 231 -45.73 -8.46 -1.19
CA LEU A 231 -46.34 -9.35 -0.20
C LEU A 231 -47.37 -8.63 0.68
N PHE A 232 -47.08 -7.40 1.09
CA PHE A 232 -48.00 -6.59 1.89
C PHE A 232 -49.26 -6.23 1.11
N ILE A 233 -49.12 -5.84 -0.17
CA ILE A 233 -50.26 -5.56 -1.04
C ILE A 233 -51.13 -6.82 -1.22
N LEU A 234 -50.52 -7.97 -1.49
CA LEU A 234 -51.25 -9.23 -1.64
C LEU A 234 -52.01 -9.61 -0.36
N ALA A 235 -51.37 -9.51 0.81
CA ALA A 235 -52.01 -9.77 2.10
C ALA A 235 -53.20 -8.81 2.35
N ALA A 236 -53.03 -7.51 2.07
CA ALA A 236 -54.08 -6.52 2.22
C ALA A 236 -55.27 -6.80 1.27
N THR A 237 -55.00 -7.21 0.02
CA THR A 237 -56.07 -7.57 -0.93
C THR A 237 -56.83 -8.82 -0.51
N MET A 238 -56.16 -9.83 0.05
CA MET A 238 -56.83 -11.04 0.55
C MET A 238 -57.77 -10.72 1.72
N VAL A 239 -57.31 -9.91 2.69
CA VAL A 239 -58.14 -9.47 3.82
C VAL A 239 -59.33 -8.60 3.36
N TYR A 240 -59.11 -7.77 2.34
CA TYR A 240 -60.19 -6.95 1.78
C TYR A 240 -61.26 -7.82 1.12
N ILE A 241 -60.87 -8.80 0.31
CA ILE A 241 -61.83 -9.70 -0.35
C ILE A 241 -62.65 -10.48 0.69
N ASP A 242 -62.00 -11.06 1.70
CA ASP A 242 -62.65 -11.83 2.78
C ASP A 242 -63.67 -11.01 3.59
N LYS A 243 -63.53 -9.68 3.62
CA LYS A 243 -64.43 -8.80 4.39
C LYS A 243 -65.64 -8.32 3.58
N TYR A 244 -65.56 -8.26 2.26
CA TYR A 244 -66.53 -7.57 1.40
C TYR A 244 -67.20 -8.48 0.37
N TRP A 245 -66.81 -9.74 0.28
CA TRP A 245 -67.44 -10.79 -0.54
C TRP A 245 -67.79 -11.98 0.35
#